data_AF-A0AA40EC92-F1
#
_entry.id   AF-A0AA40EC92-F1
#
_cell.length_a   1.000
_cell.length_b   1.000
_cell.length_c   1.000
_cell.angle_alpha   90.00
_cell.angle_beta   90.00
_cell.angle_gamma   90.00
#
_symmetry.space_group_name_H-M   'P 1'
#
loop_
_entity.id
_entity.type
_entity.pdbx_description
1 polymer ?
#
loop_
_entity_poly.entity_id
_entity_poly.type
_entity_poly.pdbx_seq_one_letter_code
_entity_poly.pdbx_strand_id
1 'polypeptide(L)'
;FEAISYRWGSGERTCDIKIGKRALAIPQSAFEVIRRRTSQFRTRRLWIDAICVDQSSDADKTQQVGMMRDIYGKAARTIVWLGDRQPDAWLAWAFFGDLVREYWKYKTDSSSVPVAGLKKVNDDNPKWEALRTLLENEYWSRVWIVQE
;
A
#
# COMPACT_ATOMS: atom_id res chain seq x y z
N PHE A 1 -1.99 -15.93 3.76
CA PHE A 1 -2.20 -15.23 2.47
C PHE A 1 -1.43 -13.92 2.51
N GLU A 2 -1.31 -13.21 1.39
CA GLU A 2 -0.83 -11.81 1.34
C GLU A 2 -2.06 -10.90 1.28
N ALA A 3 -2.15 -9.88 2.12
CA ALA A 3 -3.22 -8.88 2.02
C ALA A 3 -2.78 -7.75 1.08
N ILE A 4 -3.68 -7.30 0.22
CA ILE A 4 -3.43 -6.16 -0.66
C ILE A 4 -4.19 -4.96 -0.12
N SER A 5 -3.45 -3.90 0.20
CA SER A 5 -4.03 -2.59 0.43
C SER A 5 -3.83 -1.71 -0.78
N TYR A 6 -4.92 -1.15 -1.31
CA TYR A 6 -4.91 -0.34 -2.52
C TYR A 6 -6.10 0.62 -2.55
N ARG A 7 -6.01 1.67 -3.35
CA ARG A 7 -7.12 2.60 -3.55
C ARG A 7 -8.11 2.05 -4.59
N TRP A 8 -9.40 2.08 -4.27
CA TRP A 8 -10.46 1.64 -5.19
C TRP A 8 -10.72 2.60 -6.36
N GLY A 9 -10.26 3.85 -6.26
CA GLY A 9 -10.53 4.88 -7.27
C GLY A 9 -12.02 5.19 -7.32
N SER A 10 -12.62 5.18 -8.52
CA SER A 10 -14.07 5.32 -8.71
C SER A 10 -14.87 4.15 -8.12
N GLY A 11 -14.22 3.00 -7.87
CA GLY A 11 -14.89 1.77 -7.43
C GLY A 11 -15.73 1.08 -8.52
N GLU A 12 -15.79 1.64 -9.73
CA GLU A 12 -16.47 1.04 -10.87
C GLU A 12 -15.80 -0.27 -11.26
N ARG A 13 -16.62 -1.32 -11.43
CA ARG A 13 -16.14 -2.65 -11.78
C ARG A 13 -16.08 -2.79 -13.29
N THR A 14 -14.94 -2.38 -13.85
CA THR A 14 -14.73 -2.28 -15.30
C THR A 14 -13.90 -3.43 -15.88
N CYS A 15 -13.29 -4.26 -15.04
CA CYS A 15 -12.36 -5.31 -15.46
C CYS A 15 -12.84 -6.69 -15.00
N ASP A 16 -12.84 -7.67 -15.90
CA ASP A 16 -13.23 -9.05 -15.56
C ASP A 16 -12.03 -9.93 -15.23
N ILE A 17 -12.16 -10.71 -14.15
CA ILE A 17 -11.26 -11.82 -13.84
C ILE A 17 -12.01 -13.14 -13.82
N LYS A 18 -11.29 -14.23 -14.08
CA LYS A 18 -11.86 -15.58 -14.01
C LYS A 18 -11.53 -16.24 -12.67
N ILE A 19 -12.57 -16.63 -11.94
CA ILE A 19 -12.46 -17.41 -10.70
C ILE A 19 -13.11 -18.78 -10.93
N GLY A 20 -12.28 -19.80 -11.13
CA GLY A 20 -12.73 -21.12 -11.53
C GLY A 20 -13.46 -21.09 -12.88
N LYS A 21 -14.78 -21.32 -12.87
CA LYS A 21 -15.65 -21.27 -14.07
C LYS A 21 -16.45 -19.98 -14.20
N ARG A 22 -16.35 -19.05 -13.25
CA ARG A 22 -17.14 -17.80 -13.23
C ARG A 22 -16.26 -16.61 -13.59
N ALA A 23 -16.87 -15.61 -14.23
CA ALA A 23 -16.30 -14.28 -14.37
C ALA A 23 -16.74 -13.42 -13.18
N LEU A 24 -15.84 -12.57 -12.69
CA LEU A 24 -16.11 -11.58 -11.65
C LEU A 24 -15.58 -10.23 -12.14
N ALA A 25 -16.49 -9.25 -12.23
CA ALA A 25 -16.12 -7.87 -12.49
C ALA A 25 -15.51 -7.26 -11.22
N ILE A 26 -14.38 -6.59 -11.35
CA ILE A 26 -13.63 -5.96 -10.26
C ILE A 26 -13.17 -4.55 -10.64
N PRO A 27 -12.85 -3.69 -9.66
CA PRO A 27 -12.27 -2.38 -9.94
C PRO A 27 -10.95 -2.48 -10.71
N GLN A 28 -10.68 -1.50 -11.58
CA GLN A 28 -9.45 -1.46 -12.37
C GLN A 28 -8.19 -1.55 -11.49
N SER A 29 -8.16 -0.84 -10.36
CA SER A 29 -7.01 -0.85 -9.46
C SER A 29 -6.73 -2.25 -8.87
N ALA A 30 -7.78 -3.01 -8.54
CA ALA A 30 -7.64 -4.41 -8.10
C ALA A 30 -7.06 -5.29 -9.21
N PHE A 31 -7.56 -5.11 -10.44
CA PHE A 31 -7.09 -5.84 -11.61
C PHE A 31 -5.60 -5.57 -11.89
N GLU A 32 -5.17 -4.31 -11.81
CA GLU A 32 -3.77 -3.92 -11.97
C GLU A 32 -2.86 -4.60 -10.94
N VAL A 33 -3.27 -4.65 -9.67
CA VAL A 33 -2.50 -5.38 -8.65
C VAL A 33 -2.37 -6.85 -9.04
N ILE A 34 -3.47 -7.53 -9.38
CA ILE A 34 -3.45 -8.94 -9.72
C ILE A 34 -2.51 -9.18 -10.92
N ARG A 35 -2.62 -8.36 -11.96
CA ARG A 35 -1.78 -8.46 -13.16
C ARG A 35 -0.29 -8.34 -12.79
N ARG A 36 0.07 -7.39 -11.92
CA ARG A 36 1.45 -7.16 -11.45
C ARG A 36 1.94 -8.23 -10.49
N ARG A 37 1.06 -8.90 -9.75
CA ARG A 37 1.39 -9.96 -8.79
C ARG A 37 1.41 -11.35 -9.39
N THR A 38 0.82 -11.52 -10.57
CA THR A 38 0.78 -12.80 -11.29
C THR A 38 2.20 -13.25 -11.65
N SER A 39 2.47 -14.54 -11.46
CA SER A 39 3.76 -15.15 -11.80
C SER A 39 3.52 -16.53 -12.38
N GLN A 40 4.24 -16.85 -13.46
CA GLN A 40 4.20 -18.20 -14.05
C GLN A 40 4.90 -19.24 -13.17
N PHE A 41 5.80 -18.81 -12.28
CA PHE A 41 6.66 -19.70 -11.49
C PHE A 41 6.17 -19.88 -10.05
N ARG A 42 5.23 -19.06 -9.58
CA ARG A 42 4.79 -19.09 -8.18
C ARG A 42 3.31 -18.77 -8.06
N THR A 43 2.57 -19.74 -7.50
CA THR A 43 1.20 -19.51 -7.03
C THR A 43 1.23 -18.61 -5.79
N ARG A 44 0.36 -17.58 -5.79
CA ARG A 44 0.19 -16.67 -4.65
C ARG A 44 -1.25 -16.76 -4.14
N ARG A 45 -1.42 -16.78 -2.82
CA ARG A 45 -2.72 -16.59 -2.17
C ARG A 45 -2.86 -15.13 -1.76
N LEU A 46 -3.70 -14.40 -2.46
CA LEU A 46 -3.96 -12.98 -2.22
C LEU A 46 -5.32 -12.81 -1.56
N TRP A 47 -5.41 -11.86 -0.63
CA TRP A 47 -6.66 -11.32 -0.13
C TRP A 47 -6.79 -9.89 -0.67
N ILE A 48 -7.89 -9.65 -1.38
CA ILE A 48 -8.24 -8.38 -2.00
C ILE A 48 -9.70 -8.14 -1.63
N ASP A 49 -9.98 -7.06 -0.94
CA ASP A 49 -11.33 -6.73 -0.43
C ASP A 49 -12.40 -6.76 -1.53
N ALA A 50 -12.15 -6.19 -2.72
CA ALA A 50 -13.10 -6.21 -3.83
C ALA A 50 -13.45 -7.61 -4.37
N ILE A 51 -12.68 -8.64 -3.98
CA ILE A 51 -12.86 -10.04 -4.43
C ILE A 51 -13.31 -10.94 -3.28
N CYS A 52 -12.70 -10.76 -2.10
CA CYS A 52 -12.90 -11.65 -0.95
C CYS A 52 -14.10 -11.25 -0.09
N VAL A 53 -14.57 -10.01 -0.20
CA VAL A 53 -15.76 -9.52 0.50
C VAL A 53 -16.93 -9.48 -0.50
N ASP A 54 -18.09 -9.96 -0.09
CA ASP A 54 -19.32 -9.83 -0.87
C ASP A 54 -19.79 -8.38 -0.88
N GLN A 55 -19.40 -7.69 -1.94
CA GLN A 55 -19.71 -6.29 -2.13
C GLN A 55 -21.19 -6.00 -2.42
N SER A 56 -22.03 -7.02 -2.61
CA SER A 56 -23.48 -6.88 -2.74
C SER A 56 -24.23 -6.96 -1.40
N SER A 57 -23.56 -7.45 -0.35
CA SER A 57 -24.14 -7.65 0.98
C SER A 57 -23.60 -6.62 1.98
N ASP A 58 -24.45 -5.70 2.43
CA ASP A 58 -24.06 -4.74 3.47
C ASP A 58 -23.77 -5.42 4.81
N ALA A 59 -24.41 -6.57 5.08
CA ALA A 59 -24.13 -7.38 6.25
C ALA A 59 -22.71 -7.96 6.20
N ASP A 60 -22.30 -8.53 5.05
CA ASP A 60 -20.93 -9.05 4.90
C ASP A 60 -19.90 -7.92 4.95
N LYS A 61 -20.15 -6.80 4.25
CA LYS A 61 -19.28 -5.62 4.34
C LYS A 61 -19.06 -5.17 5.79
N THR A 62 -20.13 -5.06 6.56
CA THR A 62 -20.05 -4.63 7.97
C THR A 62 -19.25 -5.61 8.81
N GLN A 63 -19.49 -6.92 8.61
CA GLN A 63 -18.75 -7.97 9.31
C GLN A 63 -17.26 -7.94 8.94
N GLN A 64 -16.92 -7.84 7.65
CA GLN A 64 -15.54 -7.85 7.16
C GLN A 64 -14.78 -6.58 7.59
N VAL A 65 -15.46 -5.43 7.63
CA VAL A 65 -14.93 -4.19 8.19
C VAL A 65 -14.53 -4.38 9.66
N GLY A 66 -15.40 -5.00 10.46
CA GLY A 66 -15.10 -5.35 11.86
C GLY A 66 -13.92 -6.33 12.01
N MET A 67 -13.60 -7.09 10.96
CA MET A 67 -12.50 -8.06 10.93
C MET A 67 -11.23 -7.54 10.25
N MET A 68 -11.18 -6.32 9.71
CA MET A 68 -10.03 -5.85 8.91
C MET A 68 -8.71 -5.94 9.68
N ARG A 69 -8.70 -5.47 10.94
CA ARG A 69 -7.51 -5.55 11.80
C ARG A 69 -6.98 -6.98 11.92
N ASP A 70 -7.89 -7.94 12.06
CA ASP A 70 -7.56 -9.36 12.17
C ASP A 70 -7.08 -9.95 10.84
N ILE A 71 -7.72 -9.58 9.73
CA ILE A 71 -7.37 -10.05 8.38
C ILE A 71 -5.96 -9.59 8.02
N TYR A 72 -5.68 -8.30 8.17
CA TYR A 72 -4.38 -7.72 7.89
C TYR A 72 -3.33 -8.21 8.90
N GLY A 73 -3.68 -8.28 10.19
CA GLY A 73 -2.79 -8.79 11.23
C GLY A 73 -2.42 -10.28 11.07
N LYS A 74 -3.29 -11.09 10.46
CA LYS A 74 -3.04 -12.52 10.17
C LYS A 74 -2.42 -12.75 8.79
N ALA A 75 -2.27 -11.71 7.97
CA ALA A 75 -1.62 -11.83 6.68
C ALA A 75 -0.11 -12.11 6.88
N ALA A 76 0.48 -12.92 6.00
CA ALA A 76 1.92 -13.16 6.04
C ALA A 76 2.72 -11.88 5.74
N ARG A 77 2.10 -10.97 5.00
CA ARG A 77 2.51 -9.59 4.78
C ARG A 77 1.37 -8.81 4.15
N THR A 78 1.36 -7.51 4.40
CA THR A 78 0.51 -6.53 3.70
C THR A 78 1.31 -5.90 2.58
N ILE A 79 0.67 -5.77 1.41
CA ILE A 79 1.27 -5.16 0.22
C ILE A 79 0.49 -3.91 -0.09
N VAL A 80 1.17 -2.78 0.06
CA VAL A 80 0.64 -1.47 -0.31
C VAL A 80 0.83 -1.27 -1.82
N TRP A 81 -0.26 -0.99 -2.52
CA TRP A 81 -0.26 -0.66 -3.94
C TRP A 81 -0.51 0.83 -4.15
N LEU A 82 0.51 1.52 -4.66
CA LEU A 82 0.50 2.97 -4.90
C LEU A 82 0.22 3.35 -6.36
N GLY A 83 -0.08 2.35 -7.21
CA GLY A 83 -0.27 2.51 -8.65
C GLY A 83 1.02 2.30 -9.47
N ASP A 84 0.85 2.25 -10.80
CA ASP A 84 1.92 1.92 -11.76
C ASP A 84 2.88 3.09 -12.05
N ARG A 85 2.52 4.32 -11.66
CA ARG A 85 3.26 5.55 -12.00
C ARG A 85 3.99 6.12 -10.78
N GLN A 86 4.97 5.38 -10.28
CA GLN A 86 5.88 5.87 -9.25
C GLN A 86 7.34 5.61 -9.64
N PRO A 87 7.84 6.27 -10.71
CA PRO A 87 9.19 6.03 -11.23
C PRO A 87 10.27 6.22 -10.16
N ASP A 88 10.02 7.13 -9.22
CA ASP A 88 10.97 7.49 -8.17
C ASP A 88 10.63 6.90 -6.80
N ALA A 89 9.66 5.97 -6.70
CA ALA A 89 9.32 5.34 -5.40
C ALA A 89 10.51 4.61 -4.77
N TRP A 90 11.38 3.99 -5.57
CA TRP A 90 12.60 3.36 -5.06
C TRP A 90 13.58 4.39 -4.49
N LEU A 91 13.67 5.57 -5.13
CA LEU A 91 14.52 6.68 -4.69
C LEU A 91 14.00 7.26 -3.38
N ALA A 92 12.68 7.45 -3.28
CA ALA A 92 11.99 7.86 -2.06
C ALA A 92 12.19 6.85 -0.92
N TRP A 93 12.07 5.55 -1.19
CA TRP A 93 12.29 4.50 -0.19
C TRP A 93 13.74 4.45 0.30
N ALA A 94 14.70 4.51 -0.62
CA ALA A 94 16.12 4.58 -0.27
C ALA A 94 16.40 5.81 0.62
N PHE A 95 15.83 6.96 0.25
CA PHE A 95 15.96 8.19 1.02
C PHE A 95 15.33 8.11 2.40
N PHE A 96 14.14 7.52 2.50
CA PHE A 96 13.49 7.28 3.78
C PHE A 96 14.37 6.42 4.70
N GLY A 97 15.03 5.39 4.16
CA GLY A 97 16.00 4.59 4.89
C GLY A 97 17.20 5.41 5.41
N ASP A 98 17.72 6.34 4.60
CA ASP A 98 18.78 7.26 5.00
C ASP A 98 18.32 8.18 6.16
N LEU A 99 17.12 8.75 6.06
CA LEU A 99 16.52 9.61 7.10
C LEU A 99 16.28 8.86 8.41
N VAL A 100 15.72 7.65 8.33
CA VAL A 100 15.46 6.79 9.50
C VAL A 100 16.77 6.41 10.17
N ARG A 101 17.80 6.03 9.40
CA ARG A 101 19.12 5.71 9.95
C ARG A 101 19.71 6.91 10.68
N GLU A 102 19.62 8.09 10.10
CA GLU A 102 20.14 9.32 10.70
C GLU A 102 19.38 9.69 11.98
N TYR A 103 18.04 9.58 11.96
CA TYR A 103 17.19 9.77 13.14
C TYR A 103 17.59 8.85 14.30
N TRP A 104 17.78 7.55 14.03
CA TRP A 104 18.14 6.58 15.07
C TRP A 104 19.53 6.79 15.65
N LYS A 105 20.50 7.28 14.87
CA LYS A 105 21.83 7.65 15.41
C LYS A 105 21.70 8.68 16.53
N TYR A 106 20.94 9.75 16.33
CA TYR A 106 20.82 10.82 17.32
C TYR A 106 19.85 10.52 18.47
N LYS A 107 18.80 9.72 18.23
CA LYS A 107 17.85 9.34 19.30
C LYS A 107 18.50 8.54 20.43
N THR A 108 19.57 7.82 20.13
CA THR A 108 20.29 7.02 21.14
C THR A 108 21.16 7.88 22.07
N ASP A 109 21.56 9.08 21.62
CA ASP A 109 22.51 9.96 22.33
C ASP A 109 21.89 11.28 22.85
N SER A 110 20.67 11.67 22.45
CA SER A 110 20.05 12.92 22.91
C SER A 110 18.52 12.88 22.89
N SER A 111 17.88 13.49 23.90
CA SER A 111 16.44 13.72 24.00
C SER A 111 15.90 14.73 22.97
N SER A 112 16.77 15.39 22.20
CA SER A 112 16.40 16.24 21.09
C SER A 112 16.99 15.70 19.78
N VAL A 113 16.12 15.38 18.82
CA VAL A 113 16.52 15.09 17.45
C VAL A 113 16.94 16.41 16.82
N PRO A 114 18.22 16.63 16.47
CA PRO A 114 18.61 17.87 15.84
C PRO A 114 18.00 17.87 14.43
N VAL A 115 16.94 18.66 14.21
CA VAL A 115 16.42 18.97 12.87
C VAL A 115 17.54 19.44 11.93
N ALA A 116 18.62 20.00 12.50
CA ALA A 116 19.87 20.35 11.83
C ALA A 116 20.58 19.16 11.13
N GLY A 117 20.51 17.94 11.67
CA GLY A 117 21.08 16.73 11.06
C GLY A 117 20.29 16.28 9.82
N LEU A 118 18.97 16.44 9.86
CA LEU A 118 18.10 16.20 8.70
C LEU A 118 18.27 17.31 7.64
N LYS A 119 18.48 18.57 8.04
CA LYS A 119 18.86 19.68 7.14
C LYS A 119 20.21 19.51 6.46
N LYS A 120 21.17 18.80 7.08
CA LYS A 120 22.44 18.44 6.42
C LYS A 120 22.25 17.47 5.27
N VAL A 121 21.12 16.77 5.21
CA VAL A 121 20.66 16.02 4.03
C VAL A 121 20.08 17.02 3.02
N ASN A 122 20.95 17.95 2.59
CA ASN A 122 20.84 18.99 1.57
C ASN A 122 19.43 19.35 1.07
N ASP A 123 19.01 20.60 1.28
CA ASP A 123 17.72 21.12 0.81
C ASP A 123 17.57 21.04 -0.74
N ASP A 124 18.67 20.87 -1.49
CA ASP A 124 18.69 20.66 -2.96
C ASP A 124 18.77 19.19 -3.41
N ASN A 125 18.53 18.23 -2.52
CA ASN A 125 18.59 16.81 -2.89
C ASN A 125 17.35 16.40 -3.71
N PRO A 126 17.46 15.93 -4.96
CA PRO A 126 16.31 15.49 -5.76
C PRO A 126 15.52 14.34 -5.12
N LYS A 127 16.11 13.65 -4.14
CA LYS A 127 15.41 12.66 -3.31
C LYS A 127 14.25 13.23 -2.50
N TRP A 128 14.27 14.53 -2.15
CA TRP A 128 13.14 15.19 -1.48
C TRP A 128 11.90 15.26 -2.39
N GLU A 129 12.08 15.50 -3.68
CA GLU A 129 10.98 15.50 -4.66
C GLU A 129 10.35 14.11 -4.78
N ALA A 130 11.20 13.08 -4.86
CA ALA A 130 10.74 11.69 -4.89
C ALA A 130 9.95 11.33 -3.63
N LEU A 131 10.45 11.72 -2.45
CA LEU A 131 9.74 11.49 -1.19
C LEU A 131 8.44 12.29 -1.11
N ARG A 132 8.41 13.54 -1.57
CA ARG A 132 7.19 14.35 -1.63
C ARG A 132 6.15 13.70 -2.52
N THR A 133 6.53 13.32 -3.74
CA THR A 133 5.65 12.62 -4.70
C THR A 133 5.09 11.32 -4.12
N LEU A 134 5.91 10.58 -3.37
CA LEU A 134 5.47 9.37 -2.68
C LEU A 134 4.42 9.67 -1.61
N LEU A 135 4.65 10.70 -0.79
CA LEU A 135 3.77 11.09 0.32
C LEU A 135 2.49 11.80 -0.13
N GLU A 136 2.50 12.45 -1.29
CA GLU A 136 1.33 13.07 -1.92
C GLU A 136 0.43 12.05 -2.64
N ASN A 137 0.81 10.78 -2.67
CA ASN A 137 -0.02 9.75 -3.29
C ASN A 137 -1.38 9.63 -2.60
N GLU A 138 -2.45 9.65 -3.40
CA GLU A 138 -3.85 9.56 -2.91
C GLU A 138 -4.17 8.26 -2.16
N TYR A 139 -3.29 7.26 -2.17
CA TYR A 139 -3.38 6.14 -1.26
C TYR A 139 -3.45 6.62 0.19
N TRP A 140 -2.58 7.52 0.62
CA TRP A 140 -2.43 7.93 2.03
C TRP A 140 -3.61 8.71 2.60
N SER A 141 -4.53 9.20 1.76
CA SER A 141 -5.75 9.88 2.21
C SER A 141 -6.88 8.91 2.57
N ARG A 142 -6.67 7.60 2.44
CA ARG A 142 -7.66 6.58 2.78
C ARG A 142 -7.78 6.42 4.29
N VAL A 143 -9.00 6.56 4.80
CA VAL A 143 -9.37 6.27 6.21
C VAL A 143 -8.98 4.83 6.61
N TRP A 144 -9.12 3.89 5.68
CA TRP A 144 -8.89 2.46 5.91
C TRP A 144 -7.45 2.11 6.29
N ILE A 145 -6.45 2.93 5.94
CA ILE A 145 -5.04 2.65 6.26
C ILE A 145 -4.80 2.54 7.77
N VAL A 146 -5.62 3.21 8.58
CA VAL A 146 -5.49 3.17 10.04
C VAL A 146 -5.85 1.78 10.61
N GLN A 147 -6.66 1.01 9.89
CA GLN A 147 -7.18 -0.30 10.33
C GLN A 147 -6.41 -1.49 9.72
N GLU A 148 -5.54 -1.23 8.73
CA GLU A 148 -4.78 -2.21 7.94
C GLU A 148 -3.37 -2.49 8.50
#